data_AF-A0AAW8NL11-F1
#
_entry.id   AF-A0AAW8NL11-F1
#
_cell.length_a   1.000
_cell.length_b   1.000
_cell.length_c   1.000
_cell.angle_alpha   90.00
_cell.angle_beta   90.00
_cell.angle_gamma   90.00
#
_symmetry.space_group_name_H-M   'P 1'
#
loop_
_entity.id
_entity.type
_entity.pdbx_description
1 polymer ?
#
loop_
_entity_poly.entity_id
_entity_poly.type
_entity_poly.pdbx_seq_one_letter_code
_entity_poly.pdbx_strand_id
1 'polypeptide(L)'
;MSFASLGLSAQILKAVANKGYNTPSPIQAQAIPAVLEGKDVMAAAQTGTGKTAGFTLPLLERLSKGNKATAKQVRALVLTPTRELAAQVGESVDTYGKHLPLKSAVVFGGVGIGPQITKLNRGVDILVATPGRLLDLYNQRALSFNQLEVLVLDEADRMLDMGFIHDIKKVLAILPAKRQNLMFSATFSDEIRQLAKGLVNNPVEISVTPRNATANTVKQWICPVDKGQKAAVLVKLIKQNNWQQVLVFSRTKHGANRLAKNLEAKDITAAAIHGNKSQGARTRALADFKSGAVRVLVATDIAARGLDIDQLPQVVNFDLPNVPEDYVHRIGRTGRAGASGHAVSLVSDEEIKLLRDIELLIKQNLERRIIEGYEPSYKLPETDLNPKSHGQNKGPRNSNRGNGRSRNPNKDSNSAASNKPAHARRQANAQDSKQHTRAKSAHNDGQRRGEMTTGHQPSADAQPSKPRRQRRPSANNTGSSANSAERNQGKPTGQRRSQVNRNRNAHANRAANKPSNSNQ
;
A
#
# COMPACT_ATOMS: atom_id res chain seq x y z
N MET A 1 -0.81 -5.26 -30.83
CA MET A 1 -1.06 -3.83 -30.52
C MET A 1 0.20 -3.22 -29.91
N SER A 2 0.51 -1.96 -30.16
CA SER A 2 1.70 -1.27 -29.61
C SER A 2 1.28 -0.05 -28.79
N PHE A 3 2.20 0.54 -28.02
CA PHE A 3 1.90 1.79 -27.29
C PHE A 3 1.56 2.96 -28.22
N ALA A 4 2.14 3.01 -29.43
CA ALA A 4 1.86 4.04 -30.43
C ALA A 4 0.39 4.04 -30.88
N SER A 5 -0.24 2.85 -30.94
CA SER A 5 -1.68 2.73 -31.25
C SER A 5 -2.63 3.12 -30.10
N LEU A 6 -2.14 3.65 -28.98
CA LEU A 6 -2.95 4.05 -27.82
C LEU A 6 -3.13 5.58 -27.66
N GLY A 7 -2.83 6.38 -28.70
CA GLY A 7 -3.10 7.83 -28.69
C GLY A 7 -2.17 8.67 -27.80
N LEU A 8 -1.00 8.13 -27.43
CA LEU A 8 0.02 8.82 -26.63
C LEU A 8 0.99 9.63 -27.50
N SER A 9 1.42 10.80 -27.03
CA SER A 9 2.37 11.67 -27.71
C SER A 9 3.78 11.08 -27.81
N ALA A 10 4.55 11.51 -28.81
CA ALA A 10 5.93 11.07 -29.03
C ALA A 10 6.86 11.30 -27.82
N GLN A 11 6.59 12.31 -26.99
CA GLN A 11 7.35 12.57 -25.75
C GLN A 11 7.14 11.46 -24.71
N ILE A 12 5.90 10.98 -24.55
CA ILE A 12 5.56 9.86 -23.67
C ILE A 12 6.05 8.53 -24.27
N LEU A 13 5.82 8.30 -25.58
CA LEU A 13 6.29 7.07 -26.26
C LEU A 13 7.82 6.90 -26.14
N LYS A 14 8.58 8.00 -26.21
CA LYS A 14 10.03 7.99 -25.95
C LYS A 14 10.36 7.58 -24.51
N ALA A 15 9.61 8.06 -23.51
CA ALA A 15 9.82 7.66 -22.11
C ALA A 15 9.45 6.19 -21.85
N VAL A 16 8.41 5.68 -22.51
CA VAL A 16 8.00 4.26 -22.49
C VAL A 16 9.09 3.37 -23.12
N ALA A 17 9.61 3.75 -24.29
CA ALA A 17 10.72 3.06 -24.95
C ALA A 17 12.01 3.07 -24.10
N ASN A 18 12.32 4.17 -23.43
CA ASN A 18 13.46 4.27 -22.50
C ASN A 18 13.37 3.33 -21.28
N LYS A 19 12.18 2.82 -20.93
CA LYS A 19 11.98 1.78 -19.90
C LYS A 19 11.93 0.35 -20.50
N GLY A 20 12.11 0.19 -21.81
CA GLY A 20 12.11 -1.12 -22.49
C GLY A 20 10.72 -1.71 -22.75
N TYR A 21 9.65 -0.92 -22.65
CA TYR A 21 8.28 -1.42 -22.79
C TYR A 21 7.84 -1.45 -24.26
N ASN A 22 7.85 -2.64 -24.87
CA ASN A 22 7.51 -2.82 -26.29
C ASN A 22 5.99 -2.92 -26.55
N THR A 23 5.25 -3.61 -25.67
CA THR A 23 3.82 -3.92 -25.83
C THR A 23 3.03 -3.56 -24.57
N PRO A 24 1.83 -2.96 -24.71
CA PRO A 24 0.95 -2.68 -23.57
C PRO A 24 0.38 -3.97 -22.98
N SER A 25 0.24 -4.03 -21.66
CA SER A 25 -0.46 -5.13 -20.98
C SER A 25 -1.97 -5.08 -21.23
N PRO A 26 -2.73 -6.17 -21.00
CA PRO A 26 -4.18 -6.19 -21.24
C PRO A 26 -4.97 -5.11 -20.49
N ILE A 27 -4.51 -4.69 -19.30
CA ILE A 27 -5.14 -3.58 -18.56
C ILE A 27 -4.76 -2.21 -19.12
N GLN A 28 -3.55 -2.05 -19.65
CA GLN A 28 -3.10 -0.81 -20.30
C GLN A 28 -3.80 -0.60 -21.64
N ALA A 29 -3.92 -1.65 -22.46
CA ALA A 29 -4.58 -1.59 -23.77
C ALA A 29 -6.06 -1.15 -23.69
N GLN A 30 -6.75 -1.48 -22.59
CA GLN A 30 -8.15 -1.09 -22.36
C GLN A 30 -8.27 0.24 -21.59
N ALA A 31 -7.46 0.44 -20.54
CA ALA A 31 -7.59 1.63 -19.70
C ALA A 31 -7.07 2.92 -20.37
N ILE A 32 -5.98 2.83 -21.14
CA ILE A 32 -5.34 4.03 -21.70
C ILE A 32 -6.31 4.79 -22.65
N PRO A 33 -6.98 4.16 -23.64
CA PRO A 33 -7.98 4.83 -24.46
C PRO A 33 -9.15 5.40 -23.64
N ALA A 34 -9.74 4.62 -22.73
CA ALA A 34 -10.87 5.06 -21.92
C ALA A 34 -10.56 6.31 -21.05
N VAL A 35 -9.35 6.38 -20.49
CA VAL A 35 -8.90 7.55 -19.72
C VAL A 35 -8.66 8.77 -20.62
N LEU A 36 -8.13 8.58 -21.84
CA LEU A 36 -7.97 9.66 -22.82
C LEU A 36 -9.32 10.23 -23.27
N GLU A 37 -10.32 9.38 -23.49
CA GLU A 37 -11.68 9.73 -23.94
C GLU A 37 -12.52 10.54 -22.93
N GLY A 38 -12.04 10.74 -21.70
CA GLY A 38 -12.78 11.48 -20.66
C GLY A 38 -13.59 10.62 -19.70
N LYS A 39 -13.72 9.31 -19.96
CA LYS A 39 -14.60 8.40 -19.20
C LYS A 39 -14.03 8.08 -17.82
N ASP A 40 -14.91 7.90 -16.83
CA ASP A 40 -14.52 7.29 -15.55
C ASP A 40 -14.17 5.81 -15.78
N VAL A 41 -13.26 5.26 -14.96
CA VAL A 41 -12.76 3.88 -15.14
C VAL A 41 -12.71 3.14 -13.82
N MET A 42 -13.20 1.90 -13.83
CA MET A 42 -13.02 0.92 -12.76
C MET A 42 -12.16 -0.22 -13.27
N ALA A 43 -11.00 -0.46 -12.64
CA ALA A 43 -9.99 -1.38 -13.13
C ALA A 43 -9.59 -2.42 -12.07
N ALA A 44 -10.00 -3.68 -12.27
CA ALA A 44 -9.57 -4.82 -11.45
C ALA A 44 -8.42 -5.59 -12.12
N ALA A 45 -7.23 -5.46 -11.54
CA ALA A 45 -6.05 -6.21 -11.97
C ALA A 45 -5.06 -6.43 -10.81
N GLN A 46 -4.46 -7.62 -10.73
CA GLN A 46 -3.45 -7.95 -9.73
C GLN A 46 -2.23 -6.99 -9.77
N THR A 47 -1.53 -6.82 -8.65
CA THR A 47 -0.28 -6.02 -8.59
C THR A 47 0.76 -6.57 -9.57
N GLY A 48 1.44 -5.70 -10.32
CA GLY A 48 2.41 -6.09 -11.36
C GLY A 48 1.84 -6.26 -12.77
N THR A 49 0.52 -6.17 -12.96
CA THR A 49 -0.12 -6.14 -14.30
C THR A 49 0.08 -4.84 -15.08
N GLY A 50 0.78 -3.85 -14.51
CA GLY A 50 1.07 -2.56 -15.15
C GLY A 50 0.01 -1.46 -14.93
N LYS A 51 -0.90 -1.61 -13.95
CA LYS A 51 -1.95 -0.63 -13.55
C LYS A 51 -1.44 0.81 -13.49
N THR A 52 -0.30 1.04 -12.83
CA THR A 52 0.27 2.38 -12.61
C THR A 52 0.56 3.12 -13.91
N ALA A 53 1.14 2.44 -14.92
CA ALA A 53 1.31 3.04 -16.24
C ALA A 53 -0.04 3.18 -16.99
N GLY A 54 -0.99 2.27 -16.75
CA GLY A 54 -2.35 2.31 -17.30
C GLY A 54 -3.15 3.58 -16.95
N PHE A 55 -2.93 4.19 -15.79
CA PHE A 55 -3.44 5.54 -15.49
C PHE A 55 -2.41 6.67 -15.71
N THR A 56 -1.14 6.44 -15.43
CA THR A 56 -0.13 7.52 -15.46
C THR A 56 0.15 8.02 -16.88
N LEU A 57 0.21 7.13 -17.88
CA LEU A 57 0.46 7.51 -19.28
C LEU A 57 -0.65 8.41 -19.85
N PRO A 58 -1.96 8.06 -19.79
CA PRO A 58 -3.02 8.92 -20.30
C PRO A 58 -3.26 10.17 -19.43
N LEU A 59 -2.95 10.10 -18.12
CA LEU A 59 -3.01 11.26 -17.24
C LEU A 59 -1.97 12.31 -17.65
N LEU A 60 -0.71 11.91 -17.87
CA LEU A 60 0.36 12.77 -18.36
C LEU A 60 0.01 13.37 -19.73
N GLU A 61 -0.51 12.54 -20.65
CA GLU A 61 -0.92 12.97 -22.00
C GLU A 61 -1.98 14.09 -21.93
N ARG A 62 -3.02 13.91 -21.11
CA ARG A 62 -4.07 14.92 -20.92
C ARG A 62 -3.57 16.18 -20.23
N LEU A 63 -2.81 16.04 -19.15
CA LEU A 63 -2.30 17.20 -18.42
C LEU A 63 -1.33 18.03 -19.27
N SER A 64 -0.54 17.40 -20.14
CA SER A 64 0.41 18.08 -21.04
C SER A 64 -0.25 19.05 -22.03
N LYS A 65 -1.54 18.85 -22.34
CA LYS A 65 -2.34 19.67 -23.27
C LYS A 65 -3.11 20.80 -22.58
N GLY A 66 -3.05 20.89 -21.25
CA GLY A 66 -3.78 21.88 -20.45
C GLY A 66 -2.90 22.92 -19.78
N ASN A 67 -3.54 23.88 -19.09
CA ASN A 67 -2.86 24.94 -18.36
C ASN A 67 -2.03 24.40 -17.19
N LYS A 68 -0.91 25.07 -16.85
CA LYS A 68 -0.09 24.67 -15.70
C LYS A 68 -0.78 24.99 -14.37
N ALA A 69 -0.62 24.12 -13.37
CA ALA A 69 -1.13 24.35 -12.03
C ALA A 69 -0.60 25.67 -11.42
N THR A 70 -1.52 26.48 -10.89
CA THR A 70 -1.22 27.75 -10.22
C THR A 70 -0.82 27.54 -8.76
N ALA A 71 -0.36 28.59 -8.05
CA ALA A 71 0.14 28.48 -6.68
C ALA A 71 -0.85 27.77 -5.75
N LYS A 72 -0.36 26.76 -5.00
CA LYS A 72 -1.15 25.87 -4.14
C LYS A 72 -2.25 25.03 -4.81
N GLN A 73 -2.38 25.05 -6.14
CA GLN A 73 -3.35 24.21 -6.85
C GLN A 73 -2.77 22.85 -7.27
N VAL A 74 -3.68 21.91 -7.49
CA VAL A 74 -3.44 20.53 -7.94
C VAL A 74 -4.36 20.23 -9.12
N ARG A 75 -3.82 19.75 -10.25
CA ARG A 75 -4.64 19.36 -11.43
C ARG A 75 -5.04 17.88 -11.44
N ALA A 76 -4.19 17.00 -10.90
CA ALA A 76 -4.52 15.60 -10.70
C ALA A 76 -4.06 15.09 -9.33
N LEU A 77 -4.91 14.30 -8.69
CA LEU A 77 -4.67 13.71 -7.37
C LEU A 77 -4.67 12.19 -7.49
N VAL A 78 -3.57 11.54 -7.09
CA VAL A 78 -3.48 10.08 -6.96
C VAL A 78 -3.43 9.71 -5.48
N LEU A 79 -4.51 9.13 -4.95
CA LEU A 79 -4.55 8.56 -3.61
C LEU A 79 -4.00 7.14 -3.60
N THR A 80 -3.24 6.83 -2.55
CA THR A 80 -2.54 5.56 -2.34
C THR A 80 -2.62 5.13 -0.87
N PRO A 81 -2.74 3.83 -0.55
CA PRO A 81 -2.81 3.34 0.84
C PRO A 81 -1.52 3.53 1.64
N THR A 82 -0.35 3.39 1.00
CA THR A 82 0.94 3.40 1.70
C THR A 82 1.91 4.41 1.11
N ARG A 83 2.84 4.85 1.97
CA ARG A 83 3.88 5.84 1.63
C ARG A 83 4.85 5.29 0.58
N GLU A 84 4.99 3.97 0.57
CA GLU A 84 5.82 3.21 -0.34
C GLU A 84 5.19 3.22 -1.74
N LEU A 85 3.89 2.92 -1.87
CA LEU A 85 3.18 3.06 -3.14
C LEU A 85 3.16 4.52 -3.62
N ALA A 86 2.95 5.48 -2.71
CA ALA A 86 3.02 6.91 -3.03
C ALA A 86 4.37 7.30 -3.67
N ALA A 87 5.48 6.74 -3.17
CA ALA A 87 6.81 6.97 -3.75
C ALA A 87 6.98 6.29 -5.12
N GLN A 88 6.49 5.05 -5.29
CA GLN A 88 6.60 4.28 -6.54
C GLN A 88 5.75 4.86 -7.68
N VAL A 89 4.55 5.35 -7.35
CA VAL A 89 3.69 6.10 -8.28
C VAL A 89 4.33 7.45 -8.62
N GLY A 90 4.99 8.11 -7.65
CA GLY A 90 5.81 9.30 -7.91
C GLY A 90 6.96 9.03 -8.90
N GLU A 91 7.76 7.99 -8.67
CA GLU A 91 8.85 7.58 -9.57
C GLU A 91 8.32 7.21 -10.97
N SER A 92 7.12 6.61 -11.04
CA SER A 92 6.44 6.32 -12.31
C SER A 92 6.03 7.60 -13.04
N VAL A 93 5.45 8.59 -12.33
CA VAL A 93 5.11 9.90 -12.89
C VAL A 93 6.37 10.61 -13.40
N ASP A 94 7.45 10.65 -12.62
CA ASP A 94 8.71 11.29 -12.99
C ASP A 94 9.40 10.56 -14.15
N THR A 95 9.30 9.23 -14.21
CA THR A 95 9.78 8.38 -15.31
C THR A 95 9.08 8.73 -16.62
N TYR A 96 7.75 8.56 -16.67
CA TYR A 96 7.00 8.68 -17.92
C TYR A 96 6.83 10.16 -18.32
N GLY A 97 6.85 11.07 -17.34
CA GLY A 97 6.80 12.52 -17.51
C GLY A 97 8.14 13.19 -17.84
N LYS A 98 9.26 12.44 -17.92
CA LYS A 98 10.63 12.96 -18.14
C LYS A 98 10.81 13.90 -19.35
N HIS A 99 9.89 13.87 -20.32
CA HIS A 99 9.92 14.69 -21.52
C HIS A 99 8.76 15.71 -21.61
N LEU A 100 8.02 15.92 -20.50
CA LEU A 100 6.87 16.82 -20.42
C LEU A 100 7.14 18.01 -19.47
N PRO A 101 6.55 19.19 -19.70
CA PRO A 101 6.74 20.39 -18.87
C PRO A 101 5.83 20.41 -17.61
N LEU A 102 5.61 19.26 -16.99
CA LEU A 102 4.69 19.05 -15.85
C LEU A 102 5.44 18.95 -14.52
N LYS A 103 4.80 19.38 -13.44
CA LYS A 103 5.32 19.29 -12.06
C LYS A 103 4.63 18.17 -11.27
N SER A 104 5.43 17.31 -10.64
CA SER A 104 4.97 16.28 -9.70
C SER A 104 5.26 16.66 -8.24
N ALA A 105 4.50 16.08 -7.31
CA ALA A 105 4.90 15.97 -5.91
C ALA A 105 4.34 14.70 -5.26
N VAL A 106 5.03 14.20 -4.25
CA VAL A 106 4.60 13.09 -3.39
C VAL A 106 4.48 13.58 -1.95
N VAL A 107 3.34 13.33 -1.29
CA VAL A 107 3.07 13.76 0.08
C VAL A 107 2.51 12.62 0.95
N PHE A 108 3.22 12.31 2.02
CA PHE A 108 2.83 11.25 2.95
C PHE A 108 3.23 11.55 4.40
N GLY A 109 2.56 10.88 5.34
CA GLY A 109 2.77 11.03 6.79
C GLY A 109 4.11 10.47 7.28
N GLY A 110 4.44 10.70 8.55
CA GLY A 110 5.67 10.18 9.18
C GLY A 110 6.99 10.81 8.71
N VAL A 111 6.92 11.87 7.90
CA VAL A 111 8.01 12.80 7.60
C VAL A 111 7.54 14.23 7.83
N GLY A 112 8.49 15.15 8.03
CA GLY A 112 8.22 16.57 8.27
C GLY A 112 7.35 17.19 7.17
N ILE A 113 6.36 17.98 7.58
CA ILE A 113 5.34 18.53 6.65
C ILE A 113 5.83 19.79 5.91
N GLY A 114 6.71 20.59 6.52
CA GLY A 114 7.26 21.83 5.93
C GLY A 114 7.77 21.67 4.50
N PRO A 115 8.69 20.72 4.20
CA PRO A 115 9.17 20.48 2.83
C PRO A 115 8.08 20.08 1.82
N GLN A 116 6.98 19.48 2.27
CA GLN A 116 5.82 19.17 1.41
C GLN A 116 5.01 20.45 1.11
N ILE A 117 4.80 21.31 2.11
CA ILE A 117 4.18 22.64 1.92
C ILE A 117 5.01 23.50 0.95
N THR A 118 6.34 23.52 1.11
CA THR A 118 7.25 24.29 0.24
C THR A 118 7.15 23.87 -1.23
N LYS A 119 6.97 22.58 -1.53
CA LYS A 119 6.74 22.08 -2.90
C LYS A 119 5.39 22.58 -3.45
N LEU A 120 4.32 22.48 -2.65
CA LEU A 120 2.95 22.84 -3.06
C LEU A 120 2.75 24.34 -3.34
N ASN A 121 3.49 25.22 -2.66
CA ASN A 121 3.41 26.67 -2.85
C ASN A 121 3.55 27.13 -4.31
N ARG A 122 4.28 26.38 -5.17
CA ARG A 122 4.49 26.70 -6.59
C ARG A 122 3.45 26.10 -7.55
N GLY A 123 2.44 25.40 -7.04
CA GLY A 123 1.50 24.59 -7.84
C GLY A 123 2.13 23.31 -8.36
N VAL A 124 1.35 22.22 -8.39
CA VAL A 124 1.78 20.93 -8.96
C VAL A 124 0.70 20.37 -9.88
N ASP A 125 1.09 19.88 -11.04
CA ASP A 125 0.13 19.32 -12.00
C ASP A 125 -0.33 17.93 -11.54
N ILE A 126 0.55 17.13 -10.93
CA ILE A 126 0.24 15.83 -10.32
C ILE A 126 0.67 15.81 -8.85
N LEU A 127 -0.25 15.46 -7.96
CA LEU A 127 0.00 15.18 -6.55
C LEU A 127 -0.30 13.72 -6.23
N VAL A 128 0.71 12.96 -5.79
CA VAL A 128 0.54 11.61 -5.24
C VAL A 128 0.48 11.71 -3.71
N ALA A 129 -0.52 11.11 -3.07
CA ALA A 129 -0.76 11.31 -1.65
C ALA A 129 -1.28 10.06 -0.91
N THR A 130 -0.96 9.98 0.39
CA THR A 130 -1.70 9.13 1.35
C THR A 130 -2.82 9.94 2.01
N PRO A 131 -4.06 9.43 2.15
CA PRO A 131 -5.25 10.21 2.56
C PRO A 131 -5.05 11.15 3.77
N GLY A 132 -4.56 10.64 4.90
CA GLY A 132 -4.38 11.45 6.12
C GLY A 132 -3.47 12.67 5.92
N ARG A 133 -2.33 12.53 5.22
CA ARG A 133 -1.43 13.67 4.95
C ARG A 133 -2.02 14.65 3.94
N LEU A 134 -2.88 14.20 3.03
CA LEU A 134 -3.60 15.12 2.15
C LEU A 134 -4.53 16.03 2.97
N LEU A 135 -5.24 15.45 3.95
CA LEU A 135 -6.11 16.19 4.88
C LEU A 135 -5.30 17.12 5.79
N ASP A 136 -4.14 16.71 6.32
CA ASP A 136 -3.21 17.59 7.07
C ASP A 136 -2.90 18.87 6.25
N LEU A 137 -2.50 18.69 4.99
CA LEU A 137 -2.05 19.77 4.10
C LEU A 137 -3.20 20.69 3.65
N TYR A 138 -4.38 20.13 3.41
CA TYR A 138 -5.59 20.90 3.13
C TYR A 138 -6.01 21.74 4.34
N ASN A 139 -6.06 21.15 5.54
CA ASN A 139 -6.43 21.85 6.77
C ASN A 139 -5.45 22.98 7.12
N GLN A 140 -4.15 22.81 6.80
CA GLN A 140 -3.13 23.85 6.93
C GLN A 140 -3.13 24.89 5.78
N ARG A 141 -4.11 24.83 4.86
CA ARG A 141 -4.22 25.71 3.67
C ARG A 141 -2.94 25.71 2.82
N ALA A 142 -2.23 24.58 2.76
CA ALA A 142 -1.05 24.38 1.93
C ALA A 142 -1.39 24.07 0.47
N LEU A 143 -2.59 23.54 0.22
CA LEU A 143 -3.13 23.22 -1.10
C LEU A 143 -4.63 23.53 -1.20
N SER A 144 -5.15 23.57 -2.42
CA SER A 144 -6.56 23.66 -2.80
C SER A 144 -6.80 22.84 -4.08
N PHE A 145 -8.04 22.39 -4.29
CA PHE A 145 -8.43 21.52 -5.39
C PHE A 145 -9.25 22.23 -6.48
N ASN A 146 -9.29 23.56 -6.50
CA ASN A 146 -10.13 24.33 -7.43
C ASN A 146 -9.78 24.08 -8.92
N GLN A 147 -8.55 23.66 -9.21
CA GLN A 147 -8.10 23.27 -10.56
C GLN A 147 -8.07 21.74 -10.79
N LEU A 148 -8.68 20.92 -9.92
CA LEU A 148 -8.59 19.46 -10.02
C LEU A 148 -9.46 18.90 -11.16
N GLU A 149 -8.82 18.33 -12.16
CA GLU A 149 -9.42 17.71 -13.34
C GLU A 149 -9.63 16.19 -13.18
N VAL A 150 -8.71 15.51 -12.45
CA VAL A 150 -8.70 14.04 -12.33
C VAL A 150 -8.39 13.59 -10.90
N LEU A 151 -9.19 12.64 -10.40
CA LEU A 151 -8.91 11.83 -9.21
C LEU A 151 -8.57 10.39 -9.61
N VAL A 152 -7.54 9.82 -9.00
CA VAL A 152 -7.20 8.40 -9.07
C VAL A 152 -7.16 7.81 -7.66
N LEU A 153 -7.83 6.67 -7.45
CA LEU A 153 -7.60 5.80 -6.30
C LEU A 153 -6.79 4.58 -6.78
N ASP A 154 -5.54 4.40 -6.34
CA ASP A 154 -4.75 3.20 -6.62
C ASP A 154 -4.65 2.30 -5.38
N GLU A 155 -4.72 0.98 -5.62
CA GLU A 155 -4.95 -0.06 -4.60
C GLU A 155 -6.10 0.29 -3.64
N ALA A 156 -7.27 0.61 -4.23
CA ALA A 156 -8.46 1.06 -3.51
C ALA A 156 -8.98 0.02 -2.49
N ASP A 157 -8.87 -1.28 -2.79
CA ASP A 157 -9.16 -2.37 -1.86
C ASP A 157 -8.29 -2.28 -0.61
N ARG A 158 -6.98 -2.12 -0.77
CA ARG A 158 -6.06 -1.94 0.37
C ARG A 158 -6.30 -0.67 1.17
N MET A 159 -6.94 0.35 0.59
CA MET A 159 -7.38 1.51 1.36
C MET A 159 -8.59 1.21 2.26
N LEU A 160 -9.47 0.28 1.85
CA LEU A 160 -10.54 -0.23 2.71
C LEU A 160 -9.97 -1.15 3.80
N ASP A 161 -9.09 -2.09 3.45
CA ASP A 161 -8.41 -3.00 4.40
C ASP A 161 -7.65 -2.25 5.52
N MET A 162 -7.24 -1.01 5.27
CA MET A 162 -6.50 -0.14 6.20
C MET A 162 -7.40 0.87 6.92
N GLY A 163 -8.72 0.81 6.74
CA GLY A 163 -9.70 1.69 7.40
C GLY A 163 -9.77 3.12 6.84
N PHE A 164 -9.10 3.43 5.73
CA PHE A 164 -9.09 4.79 5.16
C PHE A 164 -10.42 5.21 4.53
N ILE A 165 -11.46 4.38 4.52
CA ILE A 165 -12.81 4.72 4.02
C ILE A 165 -13.34 6.05 4.58
N HIS A 166 -13.08 6.35 5.86
CA HIS A 166 -13.49 7.62 6.47
C HIS A 166 -12.67 8.81 5.97
N ASP A 167 -11.37 8.64 5.73
CA ASP A 167 -10.51 9.70 5.21
C ASP A 167 -10.72 9.92 3.71
N ILE A 168 -10.97 8.87 2.93
CA ILE A 168 -11.41 8.99 1.53
C ILE A 168 -12.71 9.79 1.47
N LYS A 169 -13.72 9.47 2.29
CA LYS A 169 -14.98 10.24 2.33
C LYS A 169 -14.76 11.72 2.68
N LYS A 170 -13.86 12.04 3.61
CA LYS A 170 -13.46 13.44 3.90
C LYS A 170 -12.79 14.10 2.70
N VAL A 171 -11.89 13.41 1.99
CA VAL A 171 -11.24 13.94 0.78
C VAL A 171 -12.28 14.18 -0.32
N LEU A 172 -13.15 13.22 -0.62
CA LEU A 172 -14.17 13.37 -1.67
C LEU A 172 -15.10 14.58 -1.43
N ALA A 173 -15.40 14.90 -0.17
CA ALA A 173 -16.21 16.05 0.22
C ALA A 173 -15.52 17.43 0.00
N ILE A 174 -14.21 17.46 -0.26
CA ILE A 174 -13.44 18.70 -0.50
C ILE A 174 -12.88 18.80 -1.95
N LEU A 175 -13.25 17.88 -2.84
CA LEU A 175 -12.90 17.94 -4.27
C LEU A 175 -14.03 18.55 -5.10
N PRO A 176 -13.74 19.17 -6.27
CA PRO A 176 -14.77 19.61 -7.22
C PRO A 176 -15.67 18.46 -7.65
N ALA A 177 -16.97 18.72 -7.80
CA ALA A 177 -17.94 17.71 -8.23
C ALA A 177 -17.70 17.26 -9.69
N LYS A 178 -17.33 18.19 -10.59
CA LYS A 178 -16.98 17.90 -11.97
C LYS A 178 -15.48 17.63 -12.12
N ARG A 179 -15.13 16.34 -12.20
CA ARG A 179 -13.77 15.79 -12.41
C ARG A 179 -13.92 14.39 -13.01
N GLN A 180 -12.88 13.85 -13.63
CA GLN A 180 -12.79 12.43 -13.96
C GLN A 180 -12.37 11.63 -12.72
N ASN A 181 -12.90 10.43 -12.53
CA ASN A 181 -12.60 9.53 -11.43
C ASN A 181 -12.14 8.18 -11.96
N LEU A 182 -10.94 7.76 -11.55
CA LEU A 182 -10.35 6.48 -11.91
C LEU A 182 -10.15 5.66 -10.62
N MET A 183 -10.58 4.40 -10.60
CA MET A 183 -10.40 3.51 -9.45
C MET A 183 -9.71 2.21 -9.87
N PHE A 184 -8.51 1.98 -9.35
CA PHE A 184 -7.68 0.82 -9.60
C PHE A 184 -7.60 -0.06 -8.34
N SER A 185 -7.92 -1.34 -8.51
CA SER A 185 -8.08 -2.33 -7.44
C SER A 185 -7.41 -3.64 -7.85
N ALA A 186 -7.13 -4.55 -6.92
CA ALA A 186 -6.84 -5.95 -7.26
C ALA A 186 -8.14 -6.74 -7.44
N THR A 187 -9.22 -6.39 -6.73
CA THR A 187 -10.52 -7.07 -6.78
C THR A 187 -11.71 -6.11 -6.99
N PHE A 188 -12.85 -6.65 -7.42
CA PHE A 188 -14.16 -5.99 -7.34
C PHE A 188 -15.01 -6.64 -6.24
N SER A 189 -14.57 -6.51 -4.97
CA SER A 189 -15.40 -6.82 -3.81
C SER A 189 -16.65 -5.94 -3.75
N ASP A 190 -17.67 -6.36 -3.02
CA ASP A 190 -18.90 -5.58 -2.88
C ASP A 190 -18.67 -4.24 -2.17
N GLU A 191 -17.69 -4.17 -1.25
CA GLU A 191 -17.26 -2.91 -0.65
C GLU A 191 -16.63 -1.96 -1.67
N ILE A 192 -15.83 -2.48 -2.60
CA ILE A 192 -15.25 -1.69 -3.70
C ILE A 192 -16.33 -1.22 -4.68
N ARG A 193 -17.32 -2.07 -4.97
CA ARG A 193 -18.50 -1.67 -5.76
C ARG A 193 -19.36 -0.64 -5.02
N GLN A 194 -19.44 -0.70 -3.69
CA GLN A 194 -20.18 0.28 -2.89
C GLN A 194 -19.42 1.61 -2.74
N LEU A 195 -18.08 1.59 -2.70
CA LEU A 195 -17.24 2.80 -2.82
C LEU A 195 -17.43 3.45 -4.20
N ALA A 196 -17.42 2.65 -5.27
CA ALA A 196 -17.58 3.13 -6.64
C ALA A 196 -18.85 3.94 -6.87
N LYS A 197 -20.00 3.46 -6.36
CA LYS A 197 -21.32 4.15 -6.51
C LYS A 197 -21.33 5.60 -6.00
N GLY A 198 -20.45 5.96 -5.07
CA GLY A 198 -20.31 7.33 -4.54
C GLY A 198 -19.12 8.10 -5.12
N LEU A 199 -18.47 7.59 -6.17
CA LEU A 199 -17.17 8.06 -6.66
C LEU A 199 -17.15 8.27 -8.18
N VAL A 200 -17.61 7.28 -8.95
CA VAL A 200 -17.52 7.23 -10.43
C VAL A 200 -18.91 7.33 -11.06
N ASN A 201 -18.99 7.99 -12.22
CA ASN A 201 -20.23 8.12 -13.00
C ASN A 201 -20.15 7.32 -14.31
N ASN A 202 -21.03 6.33 -14.48
CA ASN A 202 -21.08 5.40 -15.62
C ASN A 202 -19.68 4.89 -16.07
N PRO A 203 -18.90 4.27 -15.17
CA PRO A 203 -17.51 3.91 -15.44
C PRO A 203 -17.38 2.79 -16.48
N VAL A 204 -16.27 2.81 -17.22
CA VAL A 204 -15.82 1.62 -17.96
C VAL A 204 -15.27 0.62 -16.94
N GLU A 205 -15.99 -0.48 -16.70
CA GLU A 205 -15.48 -1.61 -15.92
C GLU A 205 -14.53 -2.47 -16.76
N ILE A 206 -13.28 -2.59 -16.31
CA ILE A 206 -12.22 -3.40 -16.91
C ILE A 206 -11.77 -4.44 -15.89
N SER A 207 -11.91 -5.72 -16.23
CA SER A 207 -11.37 -6.84 -15.43
C SER A 207 -10.47 -7.70 -16.29
N VAL A 208 -9.21 -7.85 -15.87
CA VAL A 208 -8.22 -8.72 -16.54
C VAL A 208 -7.81 -9.92 -15.68
N THR A 209 -8.53 -10.17 -14.58
CA THR A 209 -8.27 -11.27 -13.65
C THR A 209 -9.55 -12.12 -13.50
N PRO A 210 -9.49 -13.46 -13.68
CA PRO A 210 -10.59 -14.33 -13.30
C PRO A 210 -10.85 -14.24 -11.79
N ARG A 211 -12.11 -14.34 -11.35
CA ARG A 211 -12.42 -14.41 -9.92
C ARG A 211 -11.73 -15.64 -9.31
N ASN A 212 -11.01 -15.43 -8.22
CA ASN A 212 -10.39 -16.46 -7.39
C ASN A 212 -9.34 -17.36 -8.10
N ALA A 213 -8.76 -16.90 -9.22
CA ALA A 213 -7.57 -17.54 -9.78
C ALA A 213 -6.35 -17.21 -8.91
N THR A 214 -6.11 -18.05 -7.90
CA THR A 214 -4.78 -18.24 -7.30
C THR A 214 -3.80 -18.45 -8.44
N ALA A 215 -2.73 -17.65 -8.54
CA ALA A 215 -1.94 -17.59 -9.76
C ALA A 215 -1.31 -18.95 -10.10
N ASN A 216 -1.76 -19.59 -11.19
CA ASN A 216 -1.33 -20.92 -11.67
C ASN A 216 0.19 -21.03 -11.93
N THR A 217 0.90 -19.90 -11.92
CA THR A 217 2.36 -19.74 -12.04
C THR A 217 3.12 -19.91 -10.72
N VAL A 218 2.46 -19.89 -9.56
CA VAL A 218 3.09 -20.01 -8.23
C VAL A 218 3.00 -21.44 -7.73
N LYS A 219 4.16 -22.10 -7.59
CA LYS A 219 4.31 -23.38 -6.87
C LYS A 219 4.21 -23.12 -5.37
N GLN A 220 3.22 -23.72 -4.71
CA GLN A 220 2.90 -23.50 -3.31
C GLN A 220 3.01 -24.80 -2.52
N TRP A 221 3.65 -24.76 -1.36
CA TRP A 221 3.71 -25.88 -0.43
C TRP A 221 3.86 -25.39 1.01
N ILE A 222 3.51 -26.25 1.98
CA ILE A 222 3.72 -26.00 3.41
C ILE A 222 4.77 -26.93 3.99
N CYS A 223 5.56 -26.39 4.91
CA CYS A 223 6.41 -27.12 5.82
C CYS A 223 5.68 -27.24 7.16
N PRO A 224 5.13 -28.41 7.52
CA PRO A 224 4.79 -28.71 8.91
C PRO A 224 6.06 -28.62 9.76
N VAL A 225 6.06 -27.79 10.81
CA VAL A 225 7.23 -27.58 11.68
C VAL A 225 6.81 -27.00 13.03
N ASP A 226 7.43 -27.46 14.12
CA ASP A 226 7.19 -26.93 15.45
C ASP A 226 7.60 -25.45 15.55
N LYS A 227 6.79 -24.65 16.25
CA LYS A 227 6.91 -23.18 16.34
C LYS A 227 8.30 -22.68 16.74
N GLY A 228 9.00 -23.41 17.60
CA GLY A 228 10.39 -23.10 18.00
C GLY A 228 11.42 -23.30 16.88
N GLN A 229 11.18 -24.25 15.97
CA GLN A 229 12.13 -24.66 14.93
C GLN A 229 11.99 -23.89 13.61
N LYS A 230 10.89 -23.15 13.40
CA LYS A 230 10.65 -22.34 12.18
C LYS A 230 11.86 -21.52 11.72
N ALA A 231 12.61 -20.92 12.65
CA ALA A 231 13.79 -20.12 12.33
C ALA A 231 14.96 -20.97 11.80
N ALA A 232 15.18 -22.14 12.38
CA ALA A 232 16.21 -23.08 11.94
C ALA A 232 15.85 -23.68 10.56
N VAL A 233 14.58 -24.05 10.34
CA VAL A 233 14.09 -24.49 9.02
C VAL A 233 14.26 -23.41 7.96
N LEU A 234 13.93 -22.13 8.27
CA LEU A 234 14.15 -21.03 7.33
C LEU A 234 15.64 -20.90 6.93
N VAL A 235 16.56 -21.02 7.91
CA VAL A 235 18.01 -21.01 7.64
C VAL A 235 18.43 -22.22 6.79
N LYS A 236 17.97 -23.43 7.11
CA LYS A 236 18.24 -24.66 6.32
C LYS A 236 17.76 -24.48 4.88
N LEU A 237 16.53 -24.03 4.67
CA LEU A 237 15.95 -23.80 3.34
C LEU A 237 16.71 -22.74 2.53
N ILE A 238 17.03 -21.58 3.12
CA ILE A 238 17.79 -20.51 2.44
C ILE A 238 19.18 -20.99 2.02
N LYS A 239 19.90 -21.70 2.90
CA LYS A 239 21.26 -22.18 2.62
C LYS A 239 21.26 -23.33 1.61
N GLN A 240 20.48 -24.40 1.82
CA GLN A 240 20.46 -25.58 0.94
C GLN A 240 20.03 -25.25 -0.50
N ASN A 241 18.98 -24.43 -0.66
CA ASN A 241 18.46 -24.06 -1.97
C ASN A 241 19.13 -22.79 -2.55
N ASN A 242 20.17 -22.27 -1.87
CA ASN A 242 20.90 -21.05 -2.18
C ASN A 242 20.04 -19.84 -2.62
N TRP A 243 18.92 -19.59 -1.95
CA TRP A 243 17.97 -18.53 -2.33
C TRP A 243 18.59 -17.12 -2.15
N GLN A 244 18.73 -16.34 -3.22
CA GLN A 244 19.41 -15.03 -3.19
C GLN A 244 18.52 -13.84 -2.81
N GLN A 245 17.20 -13.95 -2.97
CA GLN A 245 16.27 -12.84 -2.68
C GLN A 245 14.95 -13.40 -2.14
N VAL A 246 14.70 -13.21 -0.85
CA VAL A 246 13.58 -13.85 -0.13
C VAL A 246 12.78 -12.81 0.64
N LEU A 247 11.47 -12.73 0.38
CA LEU A 247 10.53 -11.94 1.19
C LEU A 247 9.86 -12.86 2.22
N VAL A 248 10.07 -12.57 3.50
CA VAL A 248 9.63 -13.39 4.63
C VAL A 248 8.55 -12.65 5.42
N PHE A 249 7.34 -13.18 5.46
CA PHE A 249 6.21 -12.59 6.18
C PHE A 249 6.14 -13.07 7.63
N SER A 250 6.22 -12.12 8.57
CA SER A 250 6.04 -12.33 10.01
C SER A 250 4.85 -11.54 10.54
N ARG A 251 4.08 -12.16 11.43
CA ARG A 251 2.85 -11.62 12.02
C ARG A 251 3.08 -10.37 12.88
N THR A 252 4.28 -10.20 13.46
CA THR A 252 4.55 -9.09 14.38
C THR A 252 5.85 -8.34 14.07
N LYS A 253 5.84 -7.04 14.38
CA LYS A 253 7.04 -6.18 14.29
C LYS A 253 8.20 -6.66 15.17
N HIS A 254 7.93 -7.27 16.31
CA HIS A 254 8.96 -7.79 17.21
C HIS A 254 9.54 -9.11 16.68
N GLY A 255 8.67 -10.00 16.17
CA GLY A 255 9.08 -11.20 15.43
C GLY A 255 9.97 -10.87 14.24
N ALA A 256 9.59 -9.89 13.41
CA ALA A 256 10.37 -9.46 12.26
C ALA A 256 11.80 -9.00 12.62
N ASN A 257 12.00 -8.23 13.70
CA ASN A 257 13.34 -7.85 14.16
C ASN A 257 14.11 -9.04 14.76
N ARG A 258 13.46 -9.92 15.53
CA ARG A 258 14.10 -11.11 16.11
C ARG A 258 14.57 -12.07 15.02
N LEU A 259 13.78 -12.26 13.96
CA LEU A 259 14.09 -13.14 12.85
C LEU A 259 15.20 -12.56 11.97
N ALA A 260 15.17 -11.26 11.65
CA ALA A 260 16.27 -10.60 10.94
C ALA A 260 17.61 -10.79 11.69
N LYS A 261 17.63 -10.50 13.00
CA LYS A 261 18.84 -10.73 13.84
C LYS A 261 19.29 -12.18 13.90
N ASN A 262 18.36 -13.14 13.84
CA ASN A 262 18.70 -14.56 13.84
C ASN A 262 19.30 -15.01 12.50
N LEU A 263 18.86 -14.43 11.39
CA LEU A 263 19.44 -14.65 10.06
C LEU A 263 20.82 -13.98 9.94
N GLU A 264 20.98 -12.74 10.43
CA GLU A 264 22.27 -12.05 10.52
C GLU A 264 23.29 -12.88 11.30
N ALA A 265 22.90 -13.42 12.47
CA ALA A 265 23.71 -14.33 13.30
C ALA A 265 23.88 -15.76 12.73
N LYS A 266 23.50 -15.98 11.47
CA LYS A 266 23.72 -17.20 10.68
C LYS A 266 24.23 -16.87 9.27
N ASP A 267 24.91 -15.73 9.10
CA ASP A 267 25.58 -15.31 7.87
C ASP A 267 24.61 -15.08 6.69
N ILE A 268 23.37 -14.69 7.00
CA ILE A 268 22.34 -14.34 6.02
C ILE A 268 21.96 -12.88 6.24
N THR A 269 22.46 -11.99 5.38
CA THR A 269 22.12 -10.55 5.39
C THR A 269 20.60 -10.36 5.35
N ALA A 270 20.02 -9.75 6.38
CA ALA A 270 18.58 -9.62 6.54
C ALA A 270 18.17 -8.23 7.04
N ALA A 271 17.04 -7.71 6.60
CA ALA A 271 16.48 -6.45 7.08
C ALA A 271 15.01 -6.61 7.48
N ALA A 272 14.58 -5.91 8.54
CA ALA A 272 13.20 -5.93 9.01
C ALA A 272 12.42 -4.67 8.57
N ILE A 273 11.28 -4.83 7.89
CA ILE A 273 10.40 -3.74 7.44
C ILE A 273 9.01 -3.83 8.08
N HIS A 274 8.68 -2.85 8.92
CA HIS A 274 7.42 -2.79 9.67
C HIS A 274 7.05 -1.33 10.01
N GLY A 275 5.80 -1.06 10.39
CA GLY A 275 5.31 0.30 10.66
C GLY A 275 6.10 1.09 11.72
N ASN A 276 6.71 0.42 12.71
CA ASN A 276 7.59 1.04 13.71
C ASN A 276 9.03 1.39 13.23
N LYS A 277 9.42 1.14 11.97
CA LYS A 277 10.70 1.64 11.43
C LYS A 277 10.51 3.09 10.96
N SER A 278 11.55 3.92 11.09
CA SER A 278 11.55 5.27 10.50
C SER A 278 11.45 5.19 8.97
N GLN A 279 10.92 6.23 8.32
CA GLN A 279 10.68 6.19 6.88
C GLN A 279 11.97 5.95 6.08
N GLY A 280 13.06 6.65 6.43
CA GLY A 280 14.37 6.45 5.81
C GLY A 280 14.92 5.02 5.99
N ALA A 281 14.66 4.37 7.12
CA ALA A 281 15.04 2.97 7.33
C ALA A 281 14.20 2.00 6.49
N ARG A 282 12.91 2.28 6.27
CA ARG A 282 12.05 1.49 5.36
C ARG A 282 12.48 1.63 3.90
N THR A 283 12.74 2.86 3.45
CA THR A 283 13.24 3.15 2.10
C THR A 283 14.62 2.52 1.86
N ARG A 284 15.54 2.61 2.83
CA ARG A 284 16.86 1.96 2.73
C ARG A 284 16.73 0.44 2.65
N ALA A 285 16.02 -0.20 3.59
CA ALA A 285 15.85 -1.66 3.58
C ALA A 285 15.22 -2.19 2.28
N LEU A 286 14.34 -1.40 1.63
CA LEU A 286 13.80 -1.74 0.31
C LEU A 286 14.85 -1.60 -0.81
N ALA A 287 15.67 -0.54 -0.81
CA ALA A 287 16.73 -0.34 -1.79
C ALA A 287 17.86 -1.38 -1.67
N ASP A 288 18.27 -1.70 -0.44
CA ASP A 288 19.27 -2.72 -0.14
C ASP A 288 18.77 -4.12 -0.56
N PHE A 289 17.46 -4.39 -0.43
CA PHE A 289 16.84 -5.63 -0.90
C PHE A 289 16.65 -5.69 -2.42
N LYS A 290 16.30 -4.57 -3.08
CA LYS A 290 16.23 -4.49 -4.56
C LYS A 290 17.62 -4.65 -5.21
N SER A 291 18.67 -4.17 -4.56
CA SER A 291 20.06 -4.27 -5.05
C SER A 291 20.78 -5.57 -4.68
N GLY A 292 20.16 -6.45 -3.89
CA GLY A 292 20.74 -7.72 -3.43
C GLY A 292 21.75 -7.59 -2.28
N ALA A 293 22.05 -6.38 -1.81
CA ALA A 293 22.88 -6.15 -0.62
C ALA A 293 22.23 -6.73 0.66
N VAL A 294 20.91 -6.85 0.67
CA VAL A 294 20.15 -7.65 1.64
C VAL A 294 19.51 -8.84 0.92
N ARG A 295 19.92 -10.04 1.31
CA ARG A 295 19.38 -11.34 0.82
C ARG A 295 17.95 -11.63 1.29
N VAL A 296 17.56 -11.15 2.49
CA VAL A 296 16.24 -11.46 3.10
C VAL A 296 15.54 -10.21 3.65
N LEU A 297 14.35 -9.91 3.15
CA LEU A 297 13.50 -8.86 3.71
C LEU A 297 12.40 -9.47 4.57
N VAL A 298 12.45 -9.24 5.89
CA VAL A 298 11.45 -9.73 6.85
C VAL A 298 10.39 -8.66 7.07
N ALA A 299 9.15 -8.91 6.65
CA ALA A 299 8.08 -7.92 6.58
C ALA A 299 6.85 -8.30 7.41
N THR A 300 6.16 -7.30 7.96
CA THR A 300 4.76 -7.42 8.40
C THR A 300 3.81 -7.00 7.29
N ASP A 301 2.64 -7.63 7.14
CA ASP A 301 1.67 -7.38 6.05
C ASP A 301 1.45 -5.91 5.72
N ILE A 302 1.07 -5.10 6.72
CA ILE A 302 0.82 -3.65 6.62
C ILE A 302 2.01 -2.89 5.99
N ALA A 303 3.23 -3.35 6.19
CA ALA A 303 4.45 -2.72 5.69
C ALA A 303 4.98 -3.35 4.38
N ALA A 304 4.42 -4.49 3.96
CA ALA A 304 4.67 -5.15 2.68
C ALA A 304 3.63 -4.77 1.60
N ARG A 305 2.42 -4.39 2.03
CA ARG A 305 1.40 -3.77 1.17
C ARG A 305 1.97 -2.47 0.56
N GLY A 306 1.85 -2.33 -0.75
CA GLY A 306 2.49 -1.24 -1.50
C GLY A 306 4.03 -1.28 -1.51
N LEU A 307 4.67 -2.42 -1.27
CA LEU A 307 6.02 -2.66 -1.78
C LEU A 307 5.95 -3.12 -3.23
N ASP A 308 6.25 -2.22 -4.16
CA ASP A 308 6.81 -2.60 -5.45
C ASP A 308 8.19 -3.19 -5.21
N ILE A 309 8.20 -4.50 -5.08
CA ILE A 309 9.36 -5.33 -5.34
C ILE A 309 9.00 -6.07 -6.63
N ASP A 310 9.97 -6.11 -7.54
CA ASP A 310 9.91 -6.86 -8.78
C ASP A 310 9.68 -8.36 -8.51
N GLN A 311 9.50 -9.15 -9.55
CA GLN A 311 9.15 -10.57 -9.41
C GLN A 311 10.15 -11.35 -8.55
N LEU A 312 9.76 -11.67 -7.32
CA LEU A 312 10.62 -12.42 -6.42
C LEU A 312 10.70 -13.90 -6.80
N PRO A 313 11.87 -14.54 -6.67
CA PRO A 313 11.99 -15.98 -6.86
C PRO A 313 11.38 -16.77 -5.70
N GLN A 314 11.34 -16.19 -4.49
CA GLN A 314 10.89 -16.85 -3.26
C GLN A 314 10.10 -15.92 -2.34
N VAL A 315 8.98 -16.44 -1.84
CA VAL A 315 8.18 -15.86 -0.75
C VAL A 315 8.04 -16.91 0.35
N VAL A 316 8.23 -16.51 1.61
CA VAL A 316 8.01 -17.40 2.76
C VAL A 316 7.00 -16.79 3.74
N ASN A 317 5.92 -17.51 4.03
CA ASN A 317 5.10 -17.26 5.21
C ASN A 317 5.80 -17.89 6.42
N PHE A 318 6.47 -17.09 7.24
CA PHE A 318 7.03 -17.57 8.51
C PHE A 318 5.93 -17.76 9.56
N ASP A 319 4.97 -16.83 9.57
CA ASP A 319 3.70 -16.92 10.27
C ASP A 319 2.58 -16.95 9.22
N LEU A 320 1.52 -17.75 9.39
CA LEU A 320 0.33 -17.64 8.55
C LEU A 320 -0.43 -16.32 8.82
N PRO A 321 -1.04 -15.68 7.81
CA PRO A 321 -1.85 -14.48 8.01
C PRO A 321 -3.13 -14.80 8.81
N ASN A 322 -3.62 -13.81 9.56
CA ASN A 322 -4.87 -13.95 10.33
C ASN A 322 -6.14 -13.82 9.47
N VAL A 323 -5.98 -13.40 8.20
CA VAL A 323 -7.02 -13.19 7.20
C VAL A 323 -6.60 -13.98 5.95
N PRO A 324 -7.41 -14.91 5.40
CA PRO A 324 -6.96 -15.80 4.34
C PRO A 324 -6.70 -15.07 3.02
N GLU A 325 -7.38 -13.94 2.74
CA GLU A 325 -7.15 -13.11 1.55
C GLU A 325 -5.71 -12.54 1.51
N ASP A 326 -5.12 -12.24 2.67
CA ASP A 326 -3.73 -11.79 2.72
C ASP A 326 -2.76 -12.88 2.26
N TYR A 327 -3.07 -14.18 2.42
CA TYR A 327 -2.22 -15.25 1.89
C TYR A 327 -2.04 -15.10 0.37
N VAL A 328 -3.14 -14.83 -0.34
CA VAL A 328 -3.13 -14.56 -1.79
C VAL A 328 -2.32 -13.29 -2.11
N HIS A 329 -2.44 -12.23 -1.31
CA HIS A 329 -1.66 -10.99 -1.46
C HIS A 329 -0.15 -11.14 -1.19
N ARG A 330 0.23 -12.09 -0.33
CA ARG A 330 1.62 -12.44 -0.02
C ARG A 330 2.25 -13.26 -1.13
N ILE A 331 1.63 -14.37 -1.54
CA ILE A 331 2.16 -15.22 -2.61
C ILE A 331 2.19 -14.48 -3.97
N GLY A 332 1.27 -13.54 -4.19
CA GLY A 332 1.26 -12.62 -5.34
C GLY A 332 2.43 -11.63 -5.42
N ARG A 333 3.47 -11.79 -4.60
CA ARG A 333 4.79 -11.13 -4.74
C ARG A 333 5.77 -11.95 -5.60
N THR A 334 5.48 -13.23 -5.86
CA THR A 334 6.18 -14.10 -6.80
C THR A 334 5.29 -14.50 -7.99
N GLY A 335 5.81 -15.25 -8.96
CA GLY A 335 5.05 -15.86 -10.07
C GLY A 335 4.35 -14.90 -11.05
N ARG A 336 4.86 -13.68 -11.20
CA ARG A 336 4.31 -12.67 -12.12
C ARG A 336 4.75 -12.93 -13.58
N ALA A 337 4.19 -12.15 -14.50
CA ALA A 337 4.64 -12.02 -15.90
C ALA A 337 4.90 -13.34 -16.69
N GLY A 338 4.29 -14.45 -16.29
CA GLY A 338 4.46 -15.77 -16.92
C GLY A 338 5.66 -16.60 -16.43
N ALA A 339 6.60 -16.01 -15.68
CA ALA A 339 7.69 -16.76 -15.05
C ALA A 339 7.21 -17.43 -13.75
N SER A 340 7.73 -18.63 -13.45
CA SER A 340 7.28 -19.41 -12.29
C SER A 340 7.75 -18.81 -10.96
N GLY A 341 6.93 -18.97 -9.93
CA GLY A 341 7.20 -18.49 -8.57
C GLY A 341 7.16 -19.60 -7.54
N HIS A 342 7.77 -19.36 -6.38
CA HIS A 342 7.73 -20.29 -5.24
C HIS A 342 7.26 -19.58 -3.98
N ALA A 343 6.26 -20.18 -3.34
CA ALA A 343 5.74 -19.75 -2.05
C ALA A 343 5.76 -20.92 -1.05
N VAL A 344 6.45 -20.71 0.07
CA VAL A 344 6.60 -21.70 1.16
C VAL A 344 5.88 -21.17 2.39
N SER A 345 5.17 -22.01 3.13
CA SER A 345 4.62 -21.62 4.43
C SER A 345 5.12 -22.52 5.54
N LEU A 346 5.74 -21.95 6.58
CA LEU A 346 6.14 -22.67 7.78
C LEU A 346 4.94 -22.67 8.73
N VAL A 347 4.34 -23.84 8.96
CA VAL A 347 3.07 -23.97 9.69
C VAL A 347 3.26 -24.83 10.93
N SER A 348 2.87 -24.29 12.08
CA SER A 348 2.81 -25.02 13.35
C SER A 348 1.37 -25.43 13.69
N ASP A 349 1.23 -26.36 14.63
CA ASP A 349 -0.02 -26.81 15.25
C ASP A 349 -0.96 -25.66 15.67
N GLU A 350 -0.42 -24.59 16.29
CA GLU A 350 -1.17 -23.39 16.66
C GLU A 350 -1.90 -22.70 15.49
N GLU A 351 -1.49 -22.96 14.25
CA GLU A 351 -1.99 -22.28 13.05
C GLU A 351 -2.93 -23.13 12.19
N ILE A 352 -3.32 -24.33 12.65
CA ILE A 352 -4.20 -25.26 11.90
C ILE A 352 -5.49 -24.57 11.42
N LYS A 353 -6.11 -23.70 12.22
CA LYS A 353 -7.29 -22.95 11.79
C LYS A 353 -6.98 -22.00 10.63
N LEU A 354 -5.86 -21.26 10.70
CA LEU A 354 -5.45 -20.33 9.65
C LEU A 354 -5.14 -21.09 8.34
N LEU A 355 -4.49 -22.25 8.45
CA LEU A 355 -4.29 -23.14 7.31
C LEU A 355 -5.63 -23.57 6.70
N ARG A 356 -6.60 -23.99 7.52
CA ARG A 356 -7.93 -24.39 7.05
C ARG A 356 -8.64 -23.27 6.30
N ASP A 357 -8.68 -22.08 6.90
CA ASP A 357 -9.36 -20.91 6.32
C ASP A 357 -8.70 -20.49 4.98
N ILE A 358 -7.39 -20.68 4.84
CA ILE A 358 -6.63 -20.49 3.58
C ILE A 358 -6.93 -21.58 2.55
N GLU A 359 -6.81 -22.87 2.91
CA GLU A 359 -7.06 -24.01 2.01
C GLU A 359 -8.49 -23.97 1.45
N LEU A 360 -9.47 -23.55 2.25
CA LEU A 360 -10.85 -23.29 1.82
C LEU A 360 -10.99 -22.11 0.86
N LEU A 361 -10.31 -20.98 1.10
CA LEU A 361 -10.37 -19.81 0.22
C LEU A 361 -9.80 -20.11 -1.18
N ILE A 362 -8.64 -20.78 -1.23
CA ILE A 362 -7.99 -21.17 -2.49
C ILE A 362 -8.59 -22.45 -3.12
N LYS A 363 -9.48 -23.13 -2.39
CA LYS A 363 -10.15 -24.39 -2.77
C LYS A 363 -9.17 -25.52 -3.13
N GLN A 364 -8.05 -25.59 -2.42
CA GLN A 364 -6.96 -26.52 -2.70
C GLN A 364 -6.21 -26.87 -1.40
N ASN A 365 -5.92 -28.15 -1.19
CA ASN A 365 -4.98 -28.58 -0.15
C ASN A 365 -3.55 -28.30 -0.60
N LEU A 366 -2.76 -27.68 0.28
CA LEU A 366 -1.36 -27.37 0.01
C LEU A 366 -0.48 -28.60 0.27
N GLU A 367 0.49 -28.83 -0.62
CA GLU A 367 1.43 -29.95 -0.52
C GLU A 367 2.22 -29.87 0.80
N ARG A 368 2.17 -30.93 1.62
CA ARG A 368 2.82 -31.02 2.93
C ARG A 368 4.20 -31.65 2.77
N ARG A 369 5.27 -30.84 2.83
CA ARG A 369 6.67 -31.32 2.76
C ARG A 369 7.33 -31.25 4.12
N ILE A 370 7.73 -32.40 4.65
CA ILE A 370 8.54 -32.49 5.87
C ILE A 370 10.00 -32.19 5.51
N ILE A 371 10.68 -31.42 6.35
CA ILE A 371 12.12 -31.17 6.22
C ILE A 371 12.84 -32.04 7.24
N GLU A 372 13.69 -32.93 6.74
CA GLU A 372 14.54 -33.86 7.51
C GLU A 372 15.22 -33.18 8.72
N GLY A 373 15.08 -33.78 9.90
CA GLY A 373 15.63 -33.28 11.16
C GLY A 373 14.84 -32.12 11.78
N TYR A 374 13.66 -31.82 11.22
CA TYR A 374 12.70 -30.82 11.69
C TYR A 374 11.25 -31.31 11.57
N GLU A 375 11.07 -32.62 11.74
CA GLU A 375 9.78 -33.29 11.84
C GLU A 375 8.94 -32.64 12.95
N PRO A 376 7.66 -32.29 12.72
CA PRO A 376 6.83 -31.69 13.75
C PRO A 376 6.40 -32.72 14.80
N SER A 377 6.33 -32.30 16.06
CA SER A 377 5.83 -33.12 17.18
C SER A 377 4.34 -33.48 17.00
N TYR A 378 3.59 -32.68 16.24
CA TYR A 378 2.19 -32.91 15.91
C TYR A 378 1.94 -32.88 14.39
N LYS A 379 1.32 -33.92 13.83
CA LYS A 379 0.99 -33.98 12.41
C LYS A 379 -0.19 -33.06 12.09
N LEU A 380 0.03 -32.06 11.24
CA LEU A 380 -1.02 -31.16 10.75
C LEU A 380 -2.09 -31.96 9.97
N PRO A 381 -3.38 -31.85 10.31
CA PRO A 381 -4.44 -32.53 9.57
C PRO A 381 -4.60 -31.97 8.15
N GLU A 382 -5.29 -32.73 7.30
CA GLU A 382 -5.75 -32.25 6.00
C GLU A 382 -7.10 -31.53 6.14
N THR A 383 -7.28 -30.44 5.38
CA THR A 383 -8.53 -29.69 5.37
C THR A 383 -9.56 -30.38 4.47
N ASP A 384 -10.71 -30.73 5.03
CA ASP A 384 -11.91 -31.00 4.25
C ASP A 384 -12.34 -29.74 3.48
N LEU A 385 -12.14 -29.78 2.15
CA LEU A 385 -12.54 -28.74 1.20
C LEU A 385 -14.02 -28.78 0.83
N ASN A 386 -14.73 -29.87 1.15
CA ASN A 386 -16.15 -30.06 0.85
C ASN A 386 -16.96 -30.30 2.14
N PRO A 387 -17.02 -29.30 3.06
CA PRO A 387 -17.79 -29.39 4.31
C PRO A 387 -19.30 -29.40 4.05
N LYS A 388 -19.79 -30.54 3.55
CA LYS A 388 -21.20 -30.83 3.35
C LYS A 388 -21.90 -30.91 4.70
N SER A 389 -22.53 -29.81 5.09
CA SER A 389 -23.66 -29.79 6.03
C SER A 389 -23.55 -30.77 7.20
N HIS A 390 -22.69 -30.46 8.18
CA HIS A 390 -23.02 -30.79 9.57
C HIS A 390 -24.15 -29.88 10.06
N GLY A 391 -25.29 -30.03 9.37
CA GLY A 391 -26.57 -29.48 9.76
C GLY A 391 -27.05 -30.12 11.06
N GLN A 392 -28.00 -29.45 11.71
CA GLN A 392 -28.46 -29.75 13.04
C GLN A 392 -29.18 -31.11 13.12
N ASN A 393 -28.45 -32.22 13.31
CA ASN A 393 -29.08 -33.52 13.55
C ASN A 393 -29.44 -33.73 15.03
N LYS A 394 -30.07 -32.71 15.65
CA LYS A 394 -30.87 -32.87 16.87
C LYS A 394 -32.22 -33.48 16.46
N GLY A 395 -32.21 -34.77 16.12
CA GLY A 395 -33.44 -35.49 15.80
C GLY A 395 -34.46 -35.40 16.94
N PRO A 396 -35.78 -35.31 16.64
CA PRO A 396 -36.81 -35.23 17.67
C PRO A 396 -36.81 -36.52 18.50
N ARG A 397 -36.48 -36.38 19.80
CA ARG A 397 -36.31 -37.52 20.71
C ARG A 397 -37.68 -38.06 21.14
N ASN A 398 -38.29 -38.88 20.27
CA ASN A 398 -39.61 -39.48 20.45
C ASN A 398 -39.65 -40.46 21.64
N SER A 399 -39.96 -39.96 22.83
CA SER A 399 -40.01 -40.73 24.08
C SER A 399 -41.43 -41.22 24.39
N ASN A 400 -41.93 -42.21 23.65
CA ASN A 400 -43.25 -42.79 23.88
C ASN A 400 -43.24 -43.86 25.00
N ARG A 401 -43.30 -43.38 26.26
CA ARG A 401 -43.77 -44.10 27.46
C ARG A 401 -44.36 -43.05 28.42
N GLY A 402 -45.51 -43.21 29.06
CA GLY A 402 -46.51 -44.27 28.94
C GLY A 402 -47.23 -44.52 30.27
N ASN A 403 -48.58 -44.46 30.23
CA ASN A 403 -49.53 -44.86 31.29
C ASN A 403 -49.76 -43.90 32.49
N GLY A 404 -51.04 -43.73 32.88
CA GLY A 404 -51.40 -43.37 34.27
C GLY A 404 -52.43 -42.26 34.51
N ARG A 405 -53.74 -42.59 34.43
CA ARG A 405 -54.91 -41.89 35.04
C ARG A 405 -55.25 -40.48 34.49
N SER A 406 -56.48 -39.96 34.44
CA SER A 406 -57.88 -40.46 34.41
C SER A 406 -58.77 -39.37 35.03
N ARG A 407 -59.67 -38.77 34.24
CA ARG A 407 -61.13 -38.69 34.54
C ARG A 407 -61.93 -38.10 33.37
N ASN A 408 -63.25 -38.27 33.43
CA ASN A 408 -64.20 -38.14 32.32
C ASN A 408 -64.84 -36.72 32.22
N PRO A 409 -65.67 -36.43 31.18
CA PRO A 409 -65.81 -35.06 30.64
C PRO A 409 -67.20 -34.43 30.83
N ASN A 410 -67.29 -33.14 30.45
CA ASN A 410 -68.43 -32.40 29.92
C ASN A 410 -67.92 -30.96 29.57
N LYS A 411 -68.50 -30.17 28.66
CA LYS A 411 -69.75 -30.31 27.89
C LYS A 411 -69.68 -29.52 26.56
N ASP A 412 -70.62 -29.83 25.66
CA ASP A 412 -71.42 -28.94 24.78
C ASP A 412 -71.19 -27.41 24.85
N SER A 413 -71.32 -26.62 23.76
CA SER A 413 -71.52 -26.91 22.33
C SER A 413 -71.42 -25.65 21.44
N ASN A 414 -71.41 -25.87 20.11
CA ASN A 414 -71.98 -25.04 19.03
C ASN A 414 -71.58 -23.56 18.74
N SER A 415 -71.04 -23.41 17.51
CA SER A 415 -71.49 -22.49 16.43
C SER A 415 -71.40 -20.95 16.55
N ALA A 416 -70.38 -20.40 15.89
CA ALA A 416 -70.48 -19.55 14.68
C ALA A 416 -71.06 -18.11 14.72
N ALA A 417 -70.88 -17.42 13.57
CA ALA A 417 -71.51 -16.16 13.13
C ALA A 417 -71.09 -14.81 13.78
N SER A 418 -69.99 -14.25 13.25
CA SER A 418 -69.86 -12.86 12.77
C SER A 418 -70.70 -11.71 13.37
N ASN A 419 -70.03 -10.66 13.89
CA ASN A 419 -70.25 -9.29 13.38
C ASN A 419 -69.12 -8.29 13.73
N LYS A 420 -69.07 -7.18 12.97
CA LYS A 420 -68.35 -5.92 13.28
C LYS A 420 -69.38 -4.80 13.50
N PRO A 421 -69.04 -3.73 14.24
CA PRO A 421 -68.79 -2.44 13.56
C PRO A 421 -67.58 -1.66 14.13
N ALA A 422 -67.55 -0.32 14.02
CA ALA A 422 -66.35 0.52 14.18
C ALA A 422 -66.63 1.92 14.80
N HIS A 423 -65.60 2.78 14.86
CA HIS A 423 -65.60 4.21 15.25
C HIS A 423 -65.75 4.54 16.76
N ALA A 424 -65.34 5.70 17.31
CA ALA A 424 -64.24 6.63 16.92
C ALA A 424 -63.94 7.72 17.99
N ARG A 425 -62.64 8.03 18.18
CA ARG A 425 -62.00 9.38 18.15
C ARG A 425 -62.71 10.59 18.82
N ARG A 426 -62.02 11.28 19.77
CA ARG A 426 -61.78 12.75 19.73
C ARG A 426 -60.78 13.30 20.78
N GLN A 427 -59.96 14.26 20.32
CA GLN A 427 -59.47 15.56 20.86
C GLN A 427 -59.27 15.74 22.39
N ALA A 428 -58.17 16.27 22.96
CA ALA A 428 -57.05 17.15 22.57
C ALA A 428 -57.24 18.68 22.75
N ASN A 429 -56.29 19.34 23.45
CA ASN A 429 -55.89 20.74 23.25
C ASN A 429 -54.43 20.99 23.75
N ALA A 430 -53.81 22.14 23.48
CA ALA A 430 -52.36 22.35 23.63
C ALA A 430 -51.91 23.81 23.95
N GLN A 431 -50.65 23.97 24.41
CA GLN A 431 -49.73 25.13 24.29
C GLN A 431 -48.31 24.65 24.73
N ASP A 432 -47.16 24.93 24.09
CA ASP A 432 -46.48 26.17 23.61
C ASP A 432 -45.64 26.85 24.73
N SER A 433 -44.35 27.26 24.58
CA SER A 433 -43.28 26.95 23.59
C SER A 433 -41.85 27.34 24.10
N LYS A 434 -40.82 27.05 23.27
CA LYS A 434 -39.48 27.71 23.15
C LYS A 434 -38.33 27.46 24.16
N GLN A 435 -37.16 27.20 23.55
CA GLN A 435 -35.79 27.67 23.84
C GLN A 435 -35.14 27.49 25.23
N HIS A 436 -34.09 26.66 25.28
CA HIS A 436 -33.06 26.72 26.31
C HIS A 436 -31.96 27.75 25.98
N THR A 437 -31.54 28.52 26.98
CA THR A 437 -30.24 29.24 27.00
C THR A 437 -29.49 28.99 28.33
N ARG A 438 -28.42 29.75 28.61
CA ARG A 438 -27.31 29.37 29.50
C ARG A 438 -27.50 29.67 31.00
N ALA A 439 -27.26 28.63 31.81
CA ALA A 439 -26.28 28.57 32.92
C ALA A 439 -26.56 29.20 34.31
N LYS A 440 -25.69 28.77 35.24
CA LYS A 440 -25.27 29.28 36.57
C LYS A 440 -25.97 28.78 37.86
N SER A 441 -25.10 28.38 38.81
CA SER A 441 -25.25 28.42 40.27
C SER A 441 -26.24 27.42 40.93
N ALA A 442 -26.16 27.08 42.23
CA ALA A 442 -25.05 26.97 43.22
C ALA A 442 -25.62 26.36 44.54
N HIS A 443 -24.77 26.10 45.55
CA HIS A 443 -25.10 25.67 46.93
C HIS A 443 -25.65 24.20 47.06
N ASN A 444 -25.48 23.47 48.19
CA ASN A 444 -24.76 23.82 49.44
C ASN A 444 -24.02 22.65 50.14
N ASP A 445 -23.31 23.02 51.22
CA ASP A 445 -22.73 22.22 52.35
C ASP A 445 -23.34 20.85 52.69
N GLY A 446 -22.64 19.91 53.33
CA GLY A 446 -21.28 19.93 53.93
C GLY A 446 -21.11 18.84 55.02
N GLN A 447 -20.09 18.98 55.90
CA GLN A 447 -19.70 18.07 57.02
C GLN A 447 -18.98 16.75 56.62
N ARG A 448 -18.01 16.17 57.38
CA ARG A 448 -17.28 16.59 58.61
C ARG A 448 -16.02 15.69 58.87
N ARG A 449 -14.93 16.27 59.41
CA ARG A 449 -13.74 15.61 60.09
C ARG A 449 -12.94 14.63 59.20
N GLY A 450 -11.67 14.24 59.45
CA GLY A 450 -10.57 14.52 60.40
C GLY A 450 -9.37 13.63 59.96
N GLU A 451 -8.07 13.80 60.27
CA GLU A 451 -7.32 14.55 61.30
C GLU A 451 -5.89 14.96 60.83
N MET A 452 -5.13 15.53 61.78
CA MET A 452 -3.67 15.77 61.93
C MET A 452 -2.74 14.65 61.38
N THR A 453 -1.41 14.75 61.16
CA THR A 453 -0.29 15.77 61.08
C THR A 453 0.94 14.99 60.51
N THR A 454 2.16 15.46 60.18
CA THR A 454 2.97 16.70 60.07
C THR A 454 4.07 16.40 58.99
N GLY A 455 4.98 17.26 58.51
CA GLY A 455 5.29 18.67 58.80
C GLY A 455 6.72 18.89 59.37
N HIS A 456 7.75 19.01 58.51
CA HIS A 456 9.08 19.60 58.83
C HIS A 456 9.82 20.11 57.56
N GLN A 457 10.43 21.29 57.66
CA GLN A 457 11.57 21.74 56.84
C GLN A 457 12.80 21.88 57.76
N PRO A 458 14.01 22.12 57.22
CA PRO A 458 14.47 23.52 57.20
C PRO A 458 15.19 23.94 55.90
N SER A 459 15.43 25.25 55.77
CA SER A 459 16.36 25.88 54.80
C SER A 459 17.73 26.12 55.49
N ALA A 460 18.80 26.60 54.86
CA ALA A 460 19.14 26.99 53.49
C ALA A 460 20.69 26.84 53.33
N ASP A 461 21.26 26.83 52.11
CA ASP A 461 22.27 27.83 51.69
C ASP A 461 22.82 27.63 50.25
N ALA A 462 23.60 28.63 49.80
CA ALA A 462 24.63 28.61 48.74
C ALA A 462 24.24 28.33 47.25
N GLN A 463 24.58 29.34 46.42
CA GLN A 463 24.73 29.31 44.96
C GLN A 463 26.13 29.91 44.62
N PRO A 464 26.61 29.92 43.36
CA PRO A 464 26.42 28.98 42.24
C PRO A 464 27.75 28.67 41.49
N SER A 465 27.71 27.83 40.45
CA SER A 465 28.75 27.85 39.40
C SER A 465 28.24 27.48 38.01
N LYS A 466 28.56 28.29 36.99
CA LYS A 466 28.32 28.01 35.55
C LYS A 466 29.63 28.19 34.76
N PRO A 467 29.96 27.32 33.78
CA PRO A 467 31.12 27.53 32.91
C PRO A 467 30.88 28.68 31.90
N ARG A 468 31.96 29.39 31.57
CA ARG A 468 31.96 30.71 30.93
C ARG A 468 32.30 30.63 29.44
N ARG A 469 31.33 30.91 28.55
CA ARG A 469 31.62 31.20 27.13
C ARG A 469 32.31 32.56 27.02
N GLN A 470 33.48 32.61 26.37
CA GLN A 470 34.15 33.88 26.05
C GLN A 470 33.50 34.55 24.83
N ARG A 471 33.42 35.89 24.86
CA ARG A 471 33.14 36.76 23.70
C ARG A 471 34.41 37.54 23.38
N ARG A 472 34.73 37.72 22.09
CA ARG A 472 35.66 38.78 21.64
C ARG A 472 34.96 40.15 21.73
N PRO A 473 35.69 41.23 22.05
CA PRO A 473 35.21 42.60 21.84
C PRO A 473 35.36 43.03 20.36
N SER A 474 34.88 44.23 20.03
CA SER A 474 35.07 44.91 18.74
C SER A 474 35.22 46.41 18.99
N ALA A 475 36.13 47.08 18.27
CA ALA A 475 36.26 48.53 18.21
C ALA A 475 37.03 48.96 16.95
N ASN A 476 36.74 50.16 16.45
CA ASN A 476 37.38 50.77 15.27
C ASN A 476 38.76 51.37 15.63
N ASN A 477 39.62 51.63 14.63
CA ASN A 477 39.83 53.00 14.12
C ASN A 477 40.62 53.05 12.79
N THR A 478 40.49 54.16 12.04
CA THR A 478 41.37 54.72 10.97
C THR A 478 41.97 53.81 9.88
N GLY A 479 42.20 54.24 8.62
CA GLY A 479 42.10 55.56 7.98
C GLY A 479 43.25 55.76 6.96
N SER A 480 43.06 56.60 5.92
CA SER A 480 44.04 56.93 4.84
C SER A 480 44.48 55.76 3.91
N SER A 481 44.25 55.82 2.58
CA SER A 481 45.08 56.43 1.50
C SER A 481 46.14 55.45 0.92
N ALA A 482 46.60 55.51 -0.35
CA ALA A 482 46.05 56.03 -1.62
C ALA A 482 46.92 55.50 -2.81
N ASN A 483 46.42 55.61 -4.05
CA ASN A 483 47.14 55.55 -5.36
C ASN A 483 48.13 54.41 -5.69
N SER A 484 47.83 53.67 -6.77
CA SER A 484 48.67 53.38 -7.98
C SER A 484 48.07 52.15 -8.72
N ALA A 485 47.92 52.05 -10.05
CA ALA A 485 48.74 52.43 -11.22
C ALA A 485 50.04 51.60 -11.33
N GLU A 486 50.42 50.97 -12.46
CA GLU A 486 49.82 50.94 -13.80
C GLU A 486 50.15 49.61 -14.56
N ARG A 487 49.96 49.62 -15.90
CA ARG A 487 49.99 48.51 -16.88
C ARG A 487 51.29 47.69 -16.99
N ASN A 488 51.13 46.41 -17.38
CA ASN A 488 51.60 45.83 -18.67
C ASN A 488 50.98 44.42 -18.84
N GLN A 489 50.37 44.00 -19.96
CA GLN A 489 50.80 43.88 -21.37
C GLN A 489 51.90 42.81 -21.61
N GLY A 490 51.62 41.83 -22.48
CA GLY A 490 52.59 40.79 -22.91
C GLY A 490 52.00 39.47 -23.46
N LYS A 491 51.73 39.38 -24.76
CA LYS A 491 51.62 38.14 -25.57
C LYS A 491 52.73 38.19 -26.64
N PRO A 492 53.39 37.07 -27.02
CA PRO A 492 52.91 36.11 -28.05
C PRO A 492 53.19 34.63 -27.64
N THR A 493 52.71 33.50 -28.22
CA THR A 493 52.24 33.02 -29.56
C THR A 493 53.30 32.67 -30.62
N GLY A 494 53.53 31.36 -30.82
CA GLY A 494 54.22 30.70 -31.98
C GLY A 494 54.57 29.24 -31.62
N GLN A 495 54.12 28.15 -32.28
CA GLN A 495 54.11 27.69 -33.69
C GLN A 495 55.37 26.90 -34.16
N ARG A 496 55.20 25.57 -34.32
CA ARG A 496 55.72 24.63 -35.38
C ARG A 496 55.13 23.22 -35.06
N ARG A 497 54.60 22.40 -35.98
CA ARG A 497 55.16 21.70 -37.18
C ARG A 497 56.30 20.71 -36.83
N SER A 498 56.40 19.48 -37.36
CA SER A 498 55.51 18.63 -38.22
C SER A 498 56.17 17.24 -38.48
N GLN A 499 55.51 16.35 -39.25
CA GLN A 499 55.98 15.03 -39.80
C GLN A 499 55.85 13.79 -38.87
N VAL A 500 55.96 12.54 -39.34
CA VAL A 500 55.24 11.76 -40.41
C VAL A 500 55.90 10.36 -40.58
N ASN A 501 55.13 9.28 -40.47
CA ASN A 501 55.31 7.96 -41.12
C ASN A 501 54.01 7.15 -40.86
N ARG A 502 53.30 6.48 -41.80
CA ARG A 502 53.59 5.63 -42.97
C ARG A 502 54.05 4.18 -42.66
N ASN A 503 53.09 3.26 -42.52
CA ASN A 503 52.82 2.10 -43.41
C ASN A 503 51.89 1.08 -42.70
N ARG A 504 50.84 0.56 -43.37
CA ARG A 504 50.73 -0.77 -44.03
C ARG A 504 50.94 -1.97 -43.07
N ASN A 505 50.15 -3.04 -43.10
CA ASN A 505 49.45 -3.63 -44.26
C ASN A 505 48.05 -4.18 -43.92
N ALA A 506 47.30 -4.63 -44.93
CA ALA A 506 45.99 -5.27 -44.74
C ALA A 506 45.80 -6.52 -45.63
N HIS A 507 45.31 -7.60 -45.03
CA HIS A 507 44.56 -8.69 -45.68
C HIS A 507 43.33 -8.93 -44.77
N ALA A 508 42.07 -8.90 -45.22
CA ALA A 508 41.43 -9.46 -46.42
C ALA A 508 41.23 -10.99 -46.34
N ASN A 509 40.05 -11.40 -45.88
CA ASN A 509 39.34 -12.49 -46.55
C ASN A 509 37.80 -12.33 -46.42
N ARG A 510 37.02 -12.94 -47.33
CA ARG A 510 35.62 -12.56 -47.60
C ARG A 510 34.75 -13.73 -48.09
N ALA A 511 33.94 -14.30 -47.21
CA ALA A 511 32.74 -15.09 -47.53
C ALA A 511 31.76 -14.95 -46.34
N ALA A 512 30.46 -14.66 -46.44
CA ALA A 512 29.42 -15.00 -47.43
C ALA A 512 28.93 -16.46 -47.34
N ASN A 513 27.86 -16.70 -46.56
CA ASN A 513 26.85 -17.67 -46.96
C ASN A 513 25.45 -17.46 -46.34
N LYS A 514 24.42 -17.63 -47.18
CA LYS A 514 22.96 -17.73 -46.93
C LYS A 514 22.29 -17.86 -48.31
N PRO A 515 21.09 -18.46 -48.46
CA PRO A 515 20.32 -19.32 -47.56
C PRO A 515 19.84 -20.64 -48.23
N SER A 516 19.18 -21.54 -47.47
CA SER A 516 18.22 -22.50 -48.04
C SER A 516 17.23 -23.03 -46.97
N ASN A 517 16.04 -23.44 -47.41
CA ASN A 517 15.01 -24.07 -46.57
C ASN A 517 15.24 -25.59 -46.45
N SER A 518 14.67 -26.24 -45.42
CA SER A 518 13.57 -27.22 -45.61
C SER A 518 13.10 -27.85 -44.29
N ASN A 519 11.84 -28.31 -44.29
CA ASN A 519 11.13 -29.02 -43.22
C ASN A 519 11.90 -30.19 -42.58
N GLN A 520 11.72 -30.37 -41.27
CA GLN A 520 10.95 -31.49 -40.72
C GLN A 520 10.25 -31.05 -39.42
#